data_AF-A0A812JYZ5-F1
#
_entry.id   AF-A0A812JYZ5-F1
#
_cell.length_a   1.000
_cell.length_b   1.000
_cell.length_c   1.000
_cell.angle_alpha   90.00
_cell.angle_beta   90.00
_cell.angle_gamma   90.00
#
_symmetry.space_group_name_H-M   'P 1'
#
loop_
_entity.id
_entity.type
_entity.pdbx_description
1 polymer ?
#
loop_
_entity_poly.entity_id
_entity_poly.type
_entity_poly.pdbx_seq_one_letter_code
_entity_poly.pdbx_strand_id
1 'polypeptide(L)'
;MAAREHFEILHSCCPVRYNTNHFREKNMDIMPAEVVQLLLGSSKAFVRETMQGSLNESAPTDKPKKGFIAAQLLRSVSALFTLLRSSEPKFVKCVKSNKEKKPMVMEEETVISQLHTLSIIESLQTERQGFTYKKLYKEFLEEHTALCVAVHGCLPFGPTWQRQ
;
A
#
# COMPACT_ATOMS: atom_id res chain seq x y z
N MET A 1 -4.14 39.27 -6.50
CA MET A 1 -3.14 38.22 -6.24
C MET A 1 -3.43 37.04 -7.15
N ALA A 2 -2.52 36.67 -8.04
CA ALA A 2 -2.68 35.44 -8.81
C ALA A 2 -2.61 34.23 -7.87
N ALA A 3 -3.54 33.28 -8.02
CA ALA A 3 -3.48 32.01 -7.28
C ALA A 3 -2.21 31.25 -7.69
N ARG A 4 -1.53 30.63 -6.73
CA ARG A 4 -0.35 29.79 -7.03
C ARG A 4 -0.82 28.55 -7.79
N GLU A 5 -0.25 28.32 -8.98
CA GLU A 5 -0.55 27.15 -9.83
C GLU A 5 -0.01 25.82 -9.27
N HIS A 6 0.78 25.88 -8.20
CA HIS A 6 1.40 24.71 -7.60
C HIS A 6 1.34 24.76 -6.08
N PHE A 7 1.21 23.59 -5.45
CA PHE A 7 1.37 23.39 -4.02
C PHE A 7 2.17 22.11 -3.76
N GLU A 8 2.67 21.93 -2.55
CA GLU A 8 3.48 20.77 -2.18
C GLU A 8 2.85 20.06 -0.98
N ILE A 9 2.86 18.73 -1.01
CA ILE A 9 2.50 17.90 0.14
C ILE A 9 3.75 17.15 0.58
N LEU A 10 4.05 17.21 1.88
CA LEU A 10 5.08 16.40 2.50
C LEU A 10 4.54 14.98 2.73
N HIS A 11 4.86 14.05 1.83
CA HIS A 11 4.53 12.63 2.02
C HIS A 11 5.61 11.95 2.87
N SER A 12 5.28 10.76 3.39
CA SER A 12 6.20 9.94 4.19
C SER A 12 7.52 9.61 3.48
N CYS A 13 7.52 9.58 2.15
CA CYS A 13 8.69 9.28 1.32
C CYS A 13 9.47 10.53 0.93
N CYS A 14 8.76 11.57 0.47
CA CYS A 14 9.33 12.81 -0.02
C CYS A 14 8.26 13.90 -0.19
N PRO A 15 8.68 15.18 -0.30
CA PRO A 15 7.81 16.24 -0.80
C PRO A 15 7.38 15.97 -2.24
N VAL A 16 6.09 16.13 -2.52
CA VAL A 16 5.54 16.02 -3.87
C VAL A 16 4.87 17.33 -4.24
N ARG A 17 5.35 17.95 -5.33
CA ARG A 17 4.77 19.16 -5.89
C ARG A 17 3.66 18.84 -6.87
N TYR A 18 2.46 19.35 -6.58
CA TYR A 18 1.26 19.20 -7.38
C TYR A 18 1.01 20.47 -8.19
N ASN A 19 0.59 20.30 -9.44
CA ASN A 19 0.14 21.37 -10.32
C ASN A 19 -1.40 21.39 -10.30
N THR A 20 -2.01 22.55 -10.04
CA THR A 20 -3.47 22.71 -9.87
C THR A 20 -4.25 22.76 -11.19
N ASN A 21 -3.56 22.76 -12.34
CA ASN A 21 -4.18 22.86 -13.65
C ASN A 21 -5.16 21.70 -13.85
N HIS A 22 -6.39 22.08 -14.20
CA HIS A 22 -7.50 21.18 -14.47
C HIS A 22 -7.93 20.27 -13.31
N PHE A 23 -7.59 20.61 -12.05
CA PHE A 23 -8.00 19.83 -10.88
C PHE A 23 -9.51 19.67 -10.80
N ARG A 24 -10.26 20.75 -11.07
CA ARG A 24 -11.72 20.73 -11.02
C ARG A 24 -12.31 19.84 -12.11
N GLU A 25 -11.88 20.01 -13.35
CA GLU A 25 -12.37 19.29 -14.52
C GLU A 25 -12.09 17.78 -14.36
N LYS A 26 -10.87 17.41 -13.95
CA LYS A 26 -10.49 16.03 -13.66
C LYS A 26 -11.31 15.43 -12.52
N ASN A 27 -11.65 16.22 -11.51
CA ASN A 27 -12.42 15.73 -10.36
C ASN A 27 -13.93 15.63 -10.67
N MET A 28 -14.43 16.46 -11.59
CA MET A 28 -15.83 16.43 -12.02
C MET A 28 -16.11 15.31 -13.01
N ASP A 29 -15.14 14.95 -13.85
CA ASP A 29 -15.24 13.85 -14.83
C ASP A 29 -16.54 13.89 -15.66
N ILE A 30 -16.94 15.10 -16.04
CA ILE A 30 -18.17 15.30 -16.81
C ILE A 30 -17.87 15.13 -18.29
N MET A 31 -18.58 14.18 -18.90
CA MET A 31 -18.64 14.07 -20.35
C MET A 31 -19.79 14.94 -20.88
N PRO A 32 -19.55 15.79 -21.90
CA PRO A 32 -20.61 16.57 -22.53
C PRO A 32 -21.73 15.67 -23.05
N ALA A 33 -22.99 16.10 -22.89
CA ALA A 33 -24.16 15.31 -23.26
C ALA A 33 -24.16 14.90 -24.75
N GLU A 34 -23.69 15.78 -25.63
CA GLU A 34 -23.56 15.53 -27.07
C GLU A 34 -22.62 14.35 -27.37
N VAL A 35 -21.52 14.25 -26.63
CA VAL A 35 -20.55 13.14 -26.77
C VAL A 35 -21.19 11.84 -26.30
N VAL A 36 -21.94 11.86 -25.19
CA VAL A 36 -22.67 10.68 -24.70
C VAL A 36 -23.69 10.21 -25.73
N GLN A 37 -24.48 11.12 -26.30
CA GLN A 37 -25.47 10.80 -27.33
C GLN A 37 -24.83 10.25 -28.61
N LEU A 38 -23.72 10.84 -29.06
CA LEU A 38 -22.95 10.35 -30.20
C LEU A 38 -22.49 8.89 -29.99
N LEU A 39 -21.94 8.59 -28.81
CA LEU A 39 -21.45 7.25 -28.49
C LEU A 39 -22.59 6.22 -28.37
N LEU A 40 -23.75 6.62 -27.86
CA LEU A 40 -24.96 5.79 -27.83
C LEU A 40 -25.53 5.52 -29.23
N GLY A 41 -25.29 6.40 -30.19
CA GLY A 41 -25.63 6.21 -31.61
C GLY A 41 -24.67 5.30 -32.38
N SER A 42 -23.60 4.79 -31.75
CA SER A 42 -22.61 3.94 -32.39
C SER A 42 -23.22 2.66 -32.96
N SER A 43 -22.75 2.21 -34.12
CA SER A 43 -23.17 0.92 -34.71
C SER A 43 -22.68 -0.29 -33.90
N LYS A 44 -21.62 -0.13 -33.09
CA LYS A 44 -21.03 -1.19 -32.28
C LYS A 44 -21.75 -1.33 -30.94
N ALA A 45 -22.30 -2.51 -30.67
CA ALA A 45 -23.04 -2.82 -29.44
C ALA A 45 -22.22 -2.53 -28.17
N PHE A 46 -20.97 -2.99 -28.12
CA PHE A 46 -20.05 -2.75 -27.01
C PHE A 46 -19.92 -1.26 -26.62
N VAL A 47 -19.83 -0.37 -27.61
CA VAL A 47 -19.70 1.08 -27.36
C VAL A 47 -20.96 1.63 -26.72
N ARG A 48 -22.13 1.22 -27.23
CA ARG A 48 -23.42 1.62 -26.65
C ARG A 48 -23.58 1.12 -25.22
N GLU A 49 -23.27 -0.15 -24.98
CA GLU A 49 -23.36 -0.80 -23.66
C GLU A 49 -22.47 -0.11 -22.61
N THR A 50 -21.24 0.24 -22.99
CA THR A 50 -20.32 0.96 -22.09
C THR A 50 -20.89 2.31 -21.64
N MET A 51 -21.71 2.95 -22.47
CA MET A 51 -22.32 4.26 -22.18
C MET A 51 -23.67 4.18 -21.44
N GLN A 52 -24.32 3.02 -21.37
CA GLN A 52 -25.62 2.86 -20.69
C GLN A 52 -25.55 3.23 -19.21
N GLY A 53 -24.41 2.96 -18.54
CA GLY A 53 -24.18 3.39 -17.16
C GLY A 53 -24.18 4.91 -16.96
N SER A 54 -23.96 5.70 -18.03
CA SER A 54 -24.01 7.17 -17.98
C SER A 54 -25.42 7.75 -18.17
N LEU A 55 -26.42 6.93 -18.53
CA LEU A 55 -27.82 7.35 -18.70
C LEU A 55 -28.65 7.27 -17.42
N ASN A 56 -28.26 6.44 -16.45
CA ASN A 56 -29.01 6.23 -15.21
C ASN A 56 -29.02 7.44 -14.25
N GLU A 57 -28.42 8.56 -14.64
CA GLU A 57 -28.26 9.77 -13.82
C GLU A 57 -29.04 10.99 -14.34
N SER A 58 -29.79 10.86 -15.44
CA SER A 58 -30.65 11.93 -15.97
C SER A 58 -32.08 11.95 -15.37
N ALA A 59 -32.38 11.12 -14.38
CA ALA A 59 -33.64 11.21 -13.64
C ALA A 59 -33.62 12.42 -12.68
N PRO A 60 -34.67 13.24 -12.61
CA PRO A 60 -34.75 14.39 -11.71
C PRO A 60 -34.97 13.89 -10.28
N THR A 61 -33.88 13.55 -9.60
CA THR A 61 -33.87 13.35 -8.16
C THR A 61 -32.83 14.28 -7.57
N ASP A 62 -33.13 14.91 -6.43
CA ASP A 62 -32.30 15.88 -5.69
C ASP A 62 -30.94 15.35 -5.20
N LYS A 63 -30.46 14.24 -5.75
CA LYS A 63 -29.18 13.62 -5.40
C LYS A 63 -28.17 13.96 -6.50
N PRO A 64 -26.97 14.43 -6.12
CA PRO A 64 -26.05 15.06 -7.07
C PRO A 64 -25.56 14.06 -8.13
N LYS A 65 -25.70 14.50 -9.39
CA LYS A 65 -24.90 14.20 -10.59
C LYS A 65 -23.51 13.64 -10.23
N LYS A 66 -23.09 12.50 -10.82
CA LYS A 66 -21.72 11.91 -10.77
C LYS A 66 -20.87 12.48 -9.64
N GLY A 67 -20.86 11.80 -8.49
CA GLY A 67 -20.03 12.21 -7.37
C GLY A 67 -18.57 12.41 -7.80
N PHE A 68 -17.90 13.41 -7.24
CA PHE A 68 -16.50 13.73 -7.54
C PHE A 68 -15.59 12.49 -7.52
N ILE A 69 -14.66 12.38 -8.48
CA ILE A 69 -13.71 11.27 -8.57
C ILE A 69 -12.93 11.08 -7.27
N ALA A 70 -12.48 12.18 -6.64
CA ALA A 70 -11.81 12.11 -5.35
C ALA A 70 -12.68 11.47 -4.26
N ALA A 71 -13.99 11.78 -4.22
CA ALA A 71 -14.91 11.18 -3.27
C ALA A 71 -15.13 9.69 -3.54
N GLN A 72 -15.19 9.27 -4.81
CA GLN A 72 -15.27 7.86 -5.19
C GLN A 72 -14.00 7.09 -4.81
N LEU A 73 -12.84 7.67 -5.08
CA LEU A 73 -11.56 7.11 -4.67
C LEU A 73 -11.49 6.93 -3.16
N LEU A 74 -11.85 7.96 -2.38
CA LEU A 74 -11.89 7.88 -0.91
C LEU A 74 -12.81 6.76 -0.41
N ARG A 75 -14.00 6.59 -0.99
CA ARG A 75 -14.90 5.48 -0.65
C ARG A 75 -14.24 4.12 -0.94
N SER A 76 -13.64 3.96 -2.12
CA SER A 76 -12.98 2.70 -2.50
C SER A 76 -11.79 2.36 -1.60
N VAL A 77 -10.96 3.36 -1.27
CA VAL A 77 -9.81 3.22 -0.37
C VAL A 77 -10.27 2.89 1.04
N SER A 78 -11.34 3.53 1.53
CA SER A 78 -11.91 3.25 2.86
C SER A 78 -12.45 1.83 2.95
N ALA A 79 -13.19 1.37 1.93
CA ALA A 79 -13.69 0.00 1.86
C ALA A 79 -12.55 -1.03 1.84
N LEU A 80 -11.49 -0.75 1.08
CA LEU A 80 -10.28 -1.58 1.06
C LEU A 80 -9.62 -1.66 2.44
N PHE A 81 -9.43 -0.52 3.13
CA PHE A 81 -8.82 -0.53 4.46
C PHE A 81 -9.67 -1.29 5.50
N THR A 82 -11.00 -1.21 5.42
CA THR A 82 -11.88 -2.01 6.27
C THR A 82 -11.64 -3.50 6.08
N LEU A 83 -11.54 -3.97 4.83
CA LEU A 83 -11.25 -5.38 4.52
C LEU A 83 -9.85 -5.80 4.99
N LEU A 84 -8.83 -4.97 4.74
CA LEU A 84 -7.46 -5.27 5.16
C LEU A 84 -7.34 -5.39 6.68
N ARG A 85 -8.05 -4.54 7.44
CA ARG A 85 -8.07 -4.56 8.91
C ARG A 85 -8.73 -5.81 9.50
N SER A 86 -9.58 -6.51 8.76
CA SER A 86 -10.19 -7.76 9.20
C SER A 86 -9.34 -9.01 8.88
N SER A 87 -8.12 -8.83 8.36
CA SER A 87 -7.24 -9.92 7.93
C SER A 87 -5.88 -9.88 8.63
N GLU A 88 -5.16 -11.00 8.60
CA GLU A 88 -3.75 -11.05 9.02
C GLU A 88 -2.86 -10.39 7.95
N PRO A 89 -2.17 -9.29 8.25
CA PRO A 89 -1.38 -8.58 7.25
C PRO A 89 -0.05 -9.29 6.97
N LYS A 90 0.23 -9.56 5.69
CA LYS A 90 1.53 -10.04 5.20
C LYS A 90 2.03 -9.10 4.13
N PHE A 91 3.22 -8.53 4.34
CA PHE A 91 3.76 -7.49 3.47
C PHE A 91 4.86 -8.05 2.57
N VAL A 92 4.74 -7.81 1.26
CA VAL A 92 5.80 -8.06 0.28
C VAL A 92 6.23 -6.72 -0.30
N LYS A 93 7.52 -6.38 -0.13
CA LYS A 93 8.11 -5.15 -0.66
C LYS A 93 8.94 -5.48 -1.89
N CYS A 94 8.53 -4.95 -3.04
CA CYS A 94 9.23 -5.17 -4.31
C CYS A 94 10.28 -4.08 -4.53
N VAL A 95 11.49 -4.47 -4.92
CA VAL A 95 12.60 -3.54 -5.21
C VAL A 95 13.00 -3.68 -6.68
N LYS A 96 13.04 -2.56 -7.40
CA LYS A 96 13.50 -2.52 -8.79
C LYS A 96 15.02 -2.58 -8.82
N SER A 97 15.59 -3.53 -9.57
CA SER A 97 17.04 -3.73 -9.65
C SER A 97 17.77 -2.63 -10.44
N ASN A 98 17.19 -2.13 -11.53
CA ASN A 98 17.76 -1.04 -12.34
C ASN A 98 16.67 -0.30 -13.12
N LYS A 99 16.93 0.93 -13.57
CA LYS A 99 15.96 1.73 -14.32
C LYS A 99 15.64 1.17 -15.71
N GLU A 100 16.65 0.61 -16.38
CA GLU A 100 16.65 0.11 -17.76
C GLU A 100 15.91 -1.22 -17.98
N LYS A 101 15.39 -1.85 -16.91
CA LYS A 101 14.71 -3.16 -16.93
C LYS A 101 15.60 -4.28 -17.51
N LYS A 102 16.92 -4.16 -17.38
CA LYS A 102 17.88 -5.18 -17.85
C LYS A 102 17.93 -6.35 -16.86
N PRO A 103 17.92 -7.60 -17.34
CA PRO A 103 18.12 -8.76 -16.46
C PRO A 103 19.54 -8.75 -15.91
N MET A 104 19.73 -9.31 -14.71
CA MET A 104 21.04 -9.50 -14.06
C MET A 104 21.86 -8.22 -13.82
N VAL A 105 21.26 -7.03 -13.93
CA VAL A 105 21.89 -5.75 -13.62
C VAL A 105 21.27 -5.19 -12.34
N MET A 106 22.11 -4.76 -11.40
CA MET A 106 21.69 -4.09 -10.17
C MET A 106 22.39 -2.72 -10.06
N GLU A 107 21.59 -1.67 -9.96
CA GLU A 107 22.02 -0.30 -9.77
C GLU A 107 21.93 0.03 -8.28
N GLU A 108 23.07 0.00 -7.59
CA GLU A 108 23.15 0.08 -6.13
C GLU A 108 22.46 1.31 -5.55
N GLU A 109 22.73 2.52 -6.07
CA GLU A 109 22.11 3.76 -5.59
C GLU A 109 20.57 3.71 -5.67
N THR A 110 20.05 3.16 -6.76
CA THR A 110 18.60 3.02 -6.97
C THR A 110 18.00 1.99 -6.01
N VAL A 111 18.71 0.89 -5.75
CA VAL A 111 18.28 -0.12 -4.78
C VAL A 111 18.30 0.43 -3.36
N ILE A 112 19.41 1.05 -2.93
CA ILE A 112 19.57 1.64 -1.59
C ILE A 112 18.50 2.71 -1.33
N SER A 113 18.28 3.61 -2.29
CA SER A 113 17.23 4.62 -2.19
C SER A 113 15.85 4.00 -1.97
N GLN A 114 15.52 2.94 -2.71
CA GLN A 114 14.26 2.21 -2.53
C GLN A 114 14.18 1.50 -1.17
N LEU A 115 15.28 0.96 -0.64
CA LEU A 115 15.28 0.32 0.68
C LEU A 115 14.88 1.29 1.80
N HIS A 116 15.30 2.56 1.70
CA HIS A 116 14.86 3.63 2.60
C HIS A 116 13.43 4.09 2.32
N THR A 117 13.09 4.39 1.06
CA THR A 117 11.75 4.86 0.69
C THR A 117 10.64 3.85 1.00
N LEU A 118 10.92 2.55 0.85
CA LEU A 118 10.01 1.47 1.21
C LEU A 118 10.08 1.12 2.71
N SER A 119 10.87 1.85 3.49
CA SER A 119 11.09 1.67 4.92
C SER A 119 11.55 0.26 5.30
N ILE A 120 12.33 -0.41 4.44
CA ILE A 120 12.83 -1.78 4.71
C ILE A 120 13.87 -1.73 5.82
N ILE A 121 14.85 -0.83 5.69
CA ILE A 121 15.95 -0.68 6.64
C ILE A 121 15.41 -0.24 8.01
N GLU A 122 14.49 0.72 8.02
CA GLU A 122 13.84 1.30 9.19
C GLU A 122 12.99 0.24 9.92
N SER A 123 12.33 -0.65 9.17
CA SER A 123 11.58 -1.78 9.75
C SER A 123 12.54 -2.75 10.46
N LEU A 124 13.66 -3.11 9.83
CA LEU A 124 14.67 -3.98 10.43
C LEU A 124 15.34 -3.33 11.64
N GLN A 125 15.58 -2.02 11.61
CA GLN A 125 16.12 -1.28 12.75
C GLN A 125 15.15 -1.27 13.92
N THR A 126 13.86 -1.03 13.67
CA THR A 126 12.80 -1.10 14.68
C THR A 126 12.72 -2.50 15.28
N GLU A 127 12.79 -3.55 14.46
CA GLU A 127 12.77 -4.93 14.92
C GLU A 127 13.99 -5.29 15.79
N ARG A 128 15.17 -4.79 15.41
CA ARG A 128 16.43 -4.97 16.17
C ARG A 128 16.45 -4.26 17.53
N GLN A 129 15.67 -3.19 17.70
CA GLN A 129 15.54 -2.55 19.01
C GLN A 129 14.70 -3.38 19.98
N GLY A 130 13.91 -4.33 19.47
CA GLY A 130 13.19 -5.31 20.27
C GLY A 130 13.92 -6.65 20.41
N PHE A 131 13.23 -7.61 20.99
CA PHE A 131 13.67 -9.00 21.03
C PHE A 131 13.13 -9.74 19.81
N THR A 132 13.96 -9.88 18.77
CA THR A 132 13.61 -10.57 17.52
C THR A 132 13.46 -12.09 17.73
N TYR A 133 14.22 -12.66 18.66
CA TYR A 133 14.13 -14.09 18.99
C TYR A 133 12.93 -14.37 19.89
N LYS A 134 11.94 -15.10 19.37
CA LYS A 134 10.67 -15.41 20.07
C LYS A 134 10.34 -16.91 20.09
N LYS A 135 11.32 -17.78 19.85
CA LYS A 135 11.08 -19.23 19.88
C LYS A 135 10.72 -19.69 21.29
N LEU A 136 9.98 -20.79 21.36
CA LEU A 136 9.66 -21.41 22.64
C LEU A 136 10.93 -21.93 23.29
N TYR A 137 10.96 -21.94 24.62
CA TYR A 137 12.11 -22.44 25.39
C TYR A 137 12.54 -23.86 24.97
N LYS A 138 11.56 -24.73 24.69
CA LYS A 138 11.80 -26.09 24.23
C LYS A 138 12.56 -26.13 22.89
N GLU A 139 12.13 -25.33 21.92
CA GLU A 139 12.77 -25.25 20.59
C GLU A 139 14.19 -24.67 20.69
N PHE A 140 14.38 -23.66 21.54
CA PHE A 140 15.71 -23.11 21.82
C PHE A 140 16.66 -24.19 22.37
N LEU A 141 16.20 -25.00 23.33
CA LEU A 141 17.02 -26.04 23.93
C LEU A 141 17.38 -27.13 22.93
N GLU A 142 16.41 -27.59 22.13
CA GLU A 142 16.64 -28.58 21.07
C GLU A 142 17.70 -28.09 20.06
N GLU A 143 17.64 -26.82 19.64
CA GLU A 143 18.60 -26.23 18.69
C GLU A 143 20.00 -26.02 19.26
N HIS A 144 20.11 -25.77 20.57
CA HIS A 144 21.37 -25.38 21.23
C HIS A 144 21.90 -26.46 22.19
N THR A 145 21.39 -27.69 22.10
CA THR A 145 21.78 -28.81 22.97
C THR A 145 23.28 -29.08 22.94
N ALA A 146 23.93 -28.95 21.77
CA ALA A 146 25.37 -29.14 21.62
C ALA A 146 26.22 -28.08 22.34
N LEU A 147 25.65 -26.90 22.61
CA LEU A 147 26.29 -25.82 23.37
C LEU A 147 26.03 -25.94 24.87
N CYS A 148 25.08 -26.78 25.27
CA CYS A 148 24.82 -27.09 26.67
C CYS A 148 25.88 -28.08 27.19
N VAL A 149 26.95 -27.55 27.79
CA VAL A 149 28.00 -28.31 28.53
C VAL A 149 27.37 -29.29 29.54
N ALA A 150 26.24 -28.89 30.10
CA ALA A 150 25.30 -29.67 30.89
C ALA A 150 24.95 -31.08 30.38
N VAL A 151 24.75 -31.21 29.06
CA VAL A 151 24.18 -32.41 28.43
C VAL A 151 25.27 -33.44 28.12
N HIS A 152 26.53 -33.01 28.12
CA HIS A 152 27.70 -33.89 27.97
C HIS A 152 28.41 -34.23 29.29
N GLY A 153 27.89 -33.79 30.44
CA GLY A 153 28.35 -34.20 31.77
C GLY A 153 28.37 -33.04 32.77
N CYS A 154 27.54 -33.15 33.81
CA CYS A 154 27.38 -32.25 34.96
C CYS A 154 26.70 -30.89 34.68
N LEU A 155 25.39 -30.82 34.92
CA LEU A 155 24.84 -29.69 35.67
C LEU A 155 24.82 -30.07 37.16
N PRO A 156 25.27 -29.19 38.07
CA PRO A 156 24.82 -29.28 39.44
C PRO A 156 23.30 -29.07 39.43
N PHE A 157 22.57 -29.91 40.17
CA PHE A 157 21.14 -29.73 40.41
C PHE A 157 20.86 -28.28 40.81
N GLY A 158 20.23 -27.51 39.93
CA GLY A 158 19.72 -26.18 40.26
C GLY A 158 18.66 -26.30 41.36
N PRO A 159 18.44 -25.24 42.16
CA PRO A 159 17.53 -25.30 43.28
C PRO A 159 16.12 -25.65 42.79
N THR A 160 15.52 -26.66 43.43
CA THR A 160 14.13 -27.03 43.25
C THR A 160 13.25 -25.83 43.57
N TRP A 161 12.66 -25.20 42.55
CA TRP A 161 11.59 -24.23 42.73
C TRP A 161 10.36 -24.95 43.28
N GLN A 162 10.24 -25.05 44.60
CA GLN A 162 8.96 -25.34 45.24
C GLN A 162 8.05 -24.12 45.03
N ARG A 163 6.90 -24.36 44.40
CA ARG A 163 5.83 -23.36 44.27
C ARG A 163 5.42 -22.90 45.67
N GLN A 164 5.55 -21.60 45.94
CA GLN A 164 4.66 -20.88 46.85
C GLN A 164 3.56 -20.24 46.02
#